data_AF-V5FS82-F1
#
_entry.id   AF-V5FS82-F1
#
_cell.length_a   1.000
_cell.length_b   1.000
_cell.length_c   1.000
_cell.angle_alpha   90.00
_cell.angle_beta   90.00
_cell.angle_gamma   90.00
#
_symmetry.space_group_name_H-M   'P 1'
#
loop_
_entity.id
_entity.type
_entity.pdbx_description
1 polymer ?
#
loop_
_entity_poly.entity_id
_entity_poly.type
_entity_poly.pdbx_seq_one_letter_code
_entity_poly.pdbx_strand_id
1 'polypeptide(L)'
;MLNAFNGRAVQSNVANLMQRDEHRQARAILEWLSSVNYATQQSDCLSRRQLGTGKWLLESIEFQKFLKEPKQTLFCQGIPGAGKTMLTSIVVDHLDTTYGNDENISLAYIYFNFRRSHEQRMEDMLAGLLKQLVQGQSSLRIQ
;
A
#
# COMPACT_ATOMS: atom_id res chain seq x y z
N MET A 1 -40.98 17.68 19.42
CA MET A 1 -40.39 16.61 18.58
C MET A 1 -39.44 17.16 17.49
N LEU A 2 -39.74 18.31 16.86
CA LEU A 2 -38.89 18.95 15.84
C LEU A 2 -37.49 19.42 16.33
N ASN A 3 -37.37 20.00 17.54
CA ASN A 3 -36.09 20.52 18.04
C ASN A 3 -35.03 19.43 18.29
N ALA A 4 -35.46 18.23 18.67
CA ALA A 4 -34.57 17.09 18.87
C ALA A 4 -34.00 16.55 17.54
N PHE A 5 -34.78 16.65 16.46
CA PHE A 5 -34.38 16.26 15.11
C PHE A 5 -33.35 17.25 14.53
N ASN A 6 -33.57 18.56 14.72
CA ASN A 6 -32.63 19.60 14.33
C ASN A 6 -31.30 19.51 15.11
N GLY A 7 -31.35 19.20 16.40
CA GLY A 7 -30.13 19.01 17.20
C GLY A 7 -29.26 17.85 16.70
N ARG A 8 -29.86 16.72 16.33
CA ARG A 8 -29.13 15.58 15.74
C ARG A 8 -28.55 15.91 14.36
N ALA A 9 -29.31 16.59 13.51
CA ALA A 9 -28.84 17.00 12.18
C ALA A 9 -27.66 18.00 12.24
N VAL A 10 -27.68 18.93 13.20
CA VAL A 10 -26.55 19.85 13.42
C VAL A 10 -25.32 19.10 13.95
N GLN A 11 -25.49 18.17 14.90
CA GLN A 11 -24.38 17.36 15.41
C GLN A 11 -23.73 16.49 14.31
N SER A 12 -24.53 15.84 13.45
CA SER A 12 -23.99 15.07 12.34
C SER A 12 -23.25 15.94 11.33
N ASN A 13 -23.75 17.14 11.06
CA ASN A 13 -23.07 18.08 10.16
C ASN A 13 -21.73 18.57 10.73
N VAL A 14 -21.67 18.87 12.03
CA VAL A 14 -20.42 19.25 12.69
C VAL A 14 -19.42 18.10 12.69
N ALA A 15 -19.85 16.88 13.00
CA ALA A 15 -18.99 15.70 12.94
C ALA A 15 -18.41 15.46 11.53
N ASN A 16 -19.25 15.58 10.49
CA ASN A 16 -18.82 15.47 9.10
C ASN A 16 -17.80 16.55 8.70
N LEU A 17 -17.95 17.78 9.20
CA LEU A 17 -16.99 18.87 8.93
C LEU A 17 -15.64 18.61 9.60
N MET A 18 -15.64 18.17 10.86
CA MET A 18 -14.41 17.81 11.60
C MET A 18 -13.67 16.67 10.90
N GLN A 19 -14.39 15.61 10.54
CA GLN A 19 -13.81 14.47 9.82
C GLN A 19 -13.19 14.88 8.47
N ARG A 20 -13.85 15.78 7.72
CA ARG A 20 -13.31 16.30 6.46
C ARG A 20 -12.03 17.11 6.65
N ASP A 21 -11.93 17.87 7.74
CA ASP A 21 -10.73 18.64 8.04
C ASP A 21 -9.57 17.72 8.42
N GLU A 22 -9.81 16.72 9.27
CA GLU A 22 -8.83 15.67 9.62
C GLU A 22 -8.30 14.96 8.37
N HIS A 23 -9.19 14.51 7.47
CA HIS A 23 -8.80 13.89 6.20
C HIS A 23 -8.01 14.83 5.28
N ARG A 24 -8.26 16.15 5.35
CA ARG A 24 -7.51 17.14 4.58
C ARG A 24 -6.10 17.30 5.13
N GLN A 25 -5.96 17.39 6.45
CA GLN A 25 -4.67 17.49 7.11
C GLN A 25 -3.84 16.22 6.89
N ALA A 26 -4.44 15.04 7.04
CA ALA A 26 -3.78 13.75 6.77
C ALA A 26 -3.25 13.69 5.34
N ARG A 27 -4.07 14.07 4.34
CA ARG A 27 -3.63 14.14 2.94
C ARG A 27 -2.46 15.10 2.72
N ALA A 28 -2.52 16.29 3.31
CA ALA A 28 -1.44 17.27 3.20
C ALA A 28 -0.11 16.74 3.76
N ILE A 29 -0.16 16.00 4.87
CA ILE A 29 1.02 15.34 5.45
C ILE A 29 1.55 14.25 4.51
N LEU A 30 0.68 13.38 3.99
CA LEU A 30 1.09 12.31 3.07
C LEU A 30 1.68 12.85 1.76
N GLU A 31 1.14 13.95 1.23
CA GLU A 31 1.68 14.63 0.04
C GLU A 31 3.02 15.31 0.32
N TRP A 32 3.17 15.93 1.49
CA TRP A 32 4.45 16.50 1.93
C TRP A 32 5.53 15.44 2.13
N LEU A 33 5.17 14.27 2.67
CA LEU A 33 6.13 13.17 2.89
C LEU A 33 6.74 12.69 1.57
N SER A 34 5.92 12.43 0.55
CA SER A 34 6.44 11.98 -0.73
C SER A 34 5.43 12.18 -1.86
N SER A 35 5.91 12.62 -3.02
CA SER A 35 5.15 12.60 -4.27
C SER A 35 5.17 11.23 -4.95
N VAL A 36 6.02 10.31 -4.49
CA VAL A 36 6.18 8.99 -5.10
C VAL A 36 4.92 8.16 -4.86
N ASN A 37 4.44 7.53 -5.94
CA ASN A 37 3.32 6.61 -5.91
C ASN A 37 3.64 5.36 -6.74
N TYR A 38 3.80 4.22 -6.06
CA TYR A 38 4.06 2.94 -6.70
C TYR A 38 2.78 2.18 -7.09
N ALA A 39 1.59 2.65 -6.68
CA ALA A 39 0.32 1.99 -6.96
C ALA A 39 0.05 1.89 -8.47
N THR A 40 0.40 2.92 -9.24
CA THR A 40 0.27 2.88 -10.72
C THR A 40 1.14 1.78 -11.31
N GLN A 41 2.38 1.64 -10.86
CA GLN A 41 3.27 0.59 -11.36
C GLN A 41 2.79 -0.82 -10.93
N GLN A 42 2.25 -0.93 -9.72
CA GLN A 42 1.61 -2.15 -9.23
C GLN A 42 0.43 -2.55 -10.12
N SER A 43 -0.50 -1.63 -10.36
CA SER A 43 -1.68 -1.88 -11.22
C SER A 43 -1.29 -2.20 -12.66
N ASP A 44 -0.26 -1.54 -13.19
CA ASP A 44 0.25 -1.80 -14.55
C ASP A 44 0.89 -3.18 -14.67
N CYS A 45 1.57 -3.66 -13.62
CA CYS A 45 2.10 -5.02 -13.61
C CYS A 45 0.96 -6.04 -13.54
N LEU A 46 -0.01 -5.83 -12.65
CA LEU A 46 -1.14 -6.75 -12.48
C LEU A 46 -2.06 -6.79 -13.70
N SER A 47 -2.30 -5.67 -14.39
CA SER A 47 -3.13 -5.64 -15.60
C SER A 47 -2.56 -6.47 -16.75
N ARG A 48 -1.23 -6.68 -16.74
CA ARG A 48 -0.51 -7.49 -17.73
C ARG A 48 -0.33 -8.95 -17.31
N ARG A 49 -0.71 -9.30 -16.08
CA ARG A 49 -0.60 -10.64 -15.54
C ARG A 49 -1.47 -11.61 -16.33
N GLN A 50 -0.89 -12.74 -16.72
CA GLN A 50 -1.66 -13.86 -17.27
C GLN A 50 -2.12 -14.78 -16.15
N LEU A 51 -3.34 -15.31 -16.27
CA LEU A 51 -3.93 -16.22 -15.28
C LEU A 51 -2.98 -17.40 -14.97
N GLY A 52 -2.87 -17.76 -13.69
CA GLY A 52 -1.97 -18.82 -13.23
C GLY A 52 -0.51 -18.41 -13.07
N THR A 53 -0.08 -17.27 -13.62
CA THR A 53 1.28 -16.76 -13.42
C THR A 53 1.55 -16.53 -11.93
N GLY A 54 2.73 -16.95 -11.49
CA GLY A 54 3.23 -16.80 -10.11
C GLY A 54 2.58 -17.73 -9.08
N LYS A 55 1.63 -18.59 -9.47
CA LYS A 55 0.97 -19.52 -8.54
C LYS A 55 1.98 -20.46 -7.86
N TRP A 56 2.93 -20.99 -8.62
CA TRP A 56 3.99 -21.86 -8.10
C TRP A 56 4.82 -21.19 -6.98
N LEU A 57 5.00 -19.87 -7.02
CA LEU A 57 5.74 -19.12 -6.00
C LEU A 57 4.91 -19.02 -4.72
N LEU A 58 3.63 -18.67 -4.85
CA LEU A 58 2.73 -18.53 -3.70
C LEU A 58 2.50 -19.87 -2.99
N GLU A 59 2.57 -20.99 -3.72
CA GLU A 59 2.42 -22.34 -3.18
C GLU A 59 3.74 -22.94 -2.69
N SER A 60 4.87 -22.24 -2.87
CA SER A 60 6.19 -22.75 -2.53
C SER A 60 6.43 -22.78 -1.01
N ILE A 61 7.22 -23.75 -0.55
CA ILE A 61 7.56 -23.89 0.88
C ILE A 61 8.28 -22.65 1.40
N GLU A 62 9.14 -22.06 0.58
CA GLU A 62 9.90 -20.85 0.88
C GLU A 62 8.98 -19.65 1.10
N PHE A 63 7.98 -19.45 0.25
CA PHE A 63 7.01 -18.37 0.43
C PHE A 63 6.14 -18.59 1.67
N GLN A 64 5.67 -19.82 1.88
CA GLN A 64 4.90 -20.17 3.07
C GLN A 64 5.68 -19.98 4.36
N LYS A 65 7.00 -20.26 4.35
CA LYS A 65 7.88 -19.96 5.48
C LYS A 65 8.05 -18.45 5.69
N PHE A 66 8.26 -17.70 4.61
CA PHE A 66 8.36 -16.25 4.64
C PHE A 66 7.14 -15.59 5.30
N LEU A 67 5.93 -16.13 5.09
CA LEU A 67 4.70 -15.59 5.70
C LEU A 67 4.52 -15.94 7.18
N LYS A 68 4.98 -17.12 7.62
CA LYS A 68 4.67 -17.64 8.97
C LYS A 68 5.55 -17.07 10.07
N GLU A 69 6.77 -16.67 9.75
CA GLU A 69 7.76 -16.23 10.72
C GLU A 69 8.00 -14.71 10.60
N PRO A 70 8.24 -13.99 11.71
CA PRO A 70 8.62 -12.59 11.65
C PRO A 70 10.06 -12.43 11.11
N LYS A 71 10.36 -11.23 10.60
CA LYS A 71 11.72 -10.81 10.15
C LYS A 71 12.35 -11.73 9.09
N GLN A 72 11.53 -12.32 8.22
CA GLN A 72 12.01 -13.14 7.12
C GLN A 72 12.32 -12.29 5.88
N THR A 73 13.24 -12.81 5.06
CA THR A 73 13.56 -12.25 3.75
C THR A 73 13.43 -13.34 2.70
N LEU A 74 12.55 -13.15 1.72
CA LEU A 74 12.46 -14.02 0.56
C LEU A 74 13.23 -13.38 -0.60
N PHE A 75 14.25 -14.08 -1.09
CA PHE A 75 15.08 -13.59 -2.20
C PHE A 75 14.80 -14.35 -3.49
N CYS A 76 14.29 -13.65 -4.51
CA CYS A 76 14.00 -14.22 -5.82
C CYS A 76 15.15 -13.93 -6.81
N GLN A 77 16.02 -14.91 -7.02
CA GLN A 77 17.08 -14.83 -8.01
C GLN A 77 16.57 -15.14 -9.43
N GLY A 78 17.18 -14.53 -10.43
CA GLY A 78 16.92 -14.87 -11.83
C GLY A 78 17.60 -13.91 -12.80
N ILE A 79 17.75 -14.36 -14.04
CA ILE A 79 18.31 -13.56 -15.13
C ILE A 79 17.44 -12.34 -15.47
N PRO A 80 17.98 -11.30 -16.14
CA PRO A 80 17.18 -10.22 -16.71
C PRO A 80 16.04 -10.78 -17.57
N GLY A 81 14.84 -10.18 -17.46
CA GLY A 81 13.67 -10.65 -18.20
C GLY A 81 12.93 -11.84 -17.59
N ALA A 82 13.44 -12.49 -16.54
CA ALA A 82 12.80 -13.66 -15.89
C ALA A 82 11.46 -13.36 -15.16
N GLY A 83 10.91 -12.14 -15.28
CA GLY A 83 9.62 -11.81 -14.67
C GLY A 83 9.65 -11.49 -13.18
N LYS A 84 10.81 -11.22 -12.57
CA LYS A 84 10.96 -10.88 -11.14
C LYS A 84 9.98 -9.78 -10.68
N THR A 85 9.88 -8.69 -11.44
CA THR A 85 8.95 -7.58 -11.12
C THR A 85 7.48 -8.02 -11.13
N MET A 86 7.09 -8.90 -12.07
CA MET A 86 5.74 -9.48 -12.11
C MET A 86 5.50 -10.39 -10.89
N LEU A 87 6.50 -11.19 -10.49
CA LEU A 87 6.38 -12.01 -9.28
C LEU A 87 6.24 -11.14 -8.03
N THR A 88 6.99 -10.05 -7.92
CA THR A 88 6.85 -9.07 -6.83
C THR A 88 5.44 -8.47 -6.81
N SER A 89 4.88 -8.06 -7.97
CA SER A 89 3.52 -7.52 -7.99
C SER A 89 2.47 -8.53 -7.55
N ILE A 90 2.66 -9.81 -7.92
CA ILE A 90 1.78 -10.91 -7.49
C ILE A 90 1.87 -11.14 -5.97
N VAL A 91 3.07 -11.06 -5.39
CA VAL A 91 3.24 -11.16 -3.94
C VAL A 91 2.57 -10.00 -3.22
N VAL A 92 2.76 -8.76 -3.69
CA VAL A 92 2.12 -7.57 -3.11
C VAL A 92 0.59 -7.69 -3.17
N ASP A 93 0.03 -8.08 -4.32
CA ASP A 93 -1.40 -8.32 -4.52
C ASP A 93 -1.97 -9.39 -3.59
N HIS A 94 -1.23 -10.49 -3.43
CA HIS A 94 -1.61 -11.56 -2.51
C HIS A 94 -1.60 -11.09 -1.04
N LEU A 95 -0.57 -10.35 -0.63
CA LEU A 95 -0.47 -9.81 0.73
C LEU A 95 -1.58 -8.79 1.02
N ASP A 96 -1.85 -7.87 0.08
CA ASP A 96 -2.91 -6.88 0.21
C ASP A 96 -4.30 -7.53 0.27
N THR A 97 -4.55 -8.53 -0.58
CA THR A 97 -5.82 -9.29 -0.54
C THR A 97 -5.99 -10.06 0.77
N THR A 98 -4.91 -10.61 1.32
CA THR A 98 -4.96 -11.46 2.52
C THR A 98 -5.04 -10.64 3.80
N TYR A 99 -4.31 -9.52 3.88
CA TYR A 99 -4.11 -8.76 5.12
C TYR A 99 -4.58 -7.31 5.04
N GLY A 100 -5.06 -6.82 3.90
CA GLY A 100 -5.43 -5.40 3.73
C GLY A 100 -6.56 -4.93 4.66
N ASN A 101 -7.37 -5.84 5.20
CA ASN A 101 -8.40 -5.52 6.19
C ASN A 101 -7.94 -5.67 7.64
N ASP A 102 -6.73 -6.16 7.89
CA ASP A 102 -6.16 -6.26 9.24
C ASP A 102 -5.51 -4.93 9.64
N GLU A 103 -6.11 -4.25 10.60
CA GLU A 103 -5.62 -2.95 11.10
C GLU A 103 -4.25 -3.02 11.78
N ASN A 104 -3.78 -4.23 12.14
CA ASN A 104 -2.48 -4.42 12.77
C ASN A 104 -1.35 -4.66 11.76
N ILE A 105 -1.69 -4.83 10.47
CA ILE A 105 -0.74 -5.14 9.42
C ILE A 105 -0.72 -4.01 8.41
N SER A 106 0.47 -3.46 8.15
CA SER A 106 0.69 -2.48 7.08
C SER A 106 1.64 -3.05 6.05
N LEU A 107 1.27 -2.92 4.78
CA LEU A 107 2.08 -3.33 3.63
C LEU A 107 2.70 -2.09 2.98
N ALA A 108 3.99 -2.16 2.70
CA ALA A 108 4.69 -1.14 1.92
C ALA A 108 5.64 -1.80 0.94
N TYR A 109 5.74 -1.23 -0.26
CA TYR A 109 6.55 -1.78 -1.35
C TYR A 109 7.16 -0.67 -2.21
N ILE A 110 8.22 -1.02 -2.93
CA ILE A 110 8.90 -0.13 -3.87
C ILE A 110 9.21 -0.91 -5.15
N TYR A 111 9.06 -0.23 -6.28
CA TYR A 111 9.66 -0.64 -7.54
C TYR A 111 10.87 0.23 -7.90
N PHE A 112 12.02 -0.42 -8.07
CA PHE A 112 13.22 0.23 -8.59
C PHE A 112 13.15 0.34 -10.11
N ASN A 113 13.38 1.54 -10.64
CA ASN A 113 13.52 1.77 -12.07
C ASN A 113 14.91 2.31 -12.37
N PHE A 114 15.79 1.44 -12.84
CA PHE A 114 17.18 1.77 -13.16
C PHE A 114 17.32 2.90 -14.19
N ARG A 115 16.33 3.12 -15.06
CA ARG A 115 16.35 4.21 -16.06
C ARG A 115 16.06 5.58 -15.45
N ARG A 116 15.55 5.63 -14.22
CA ARG A 116 15.28 6.84 -13.45
C ARG A 116 16.16 6.92 -12.21
N SER A 117 17.30 6.22 -12.17
CA SER A 117 18.18 6.17 -11.00
C SER A 117 18.63 7.56 -10.51
N HIS A 118 18.80 8.53 -11.42
CA HIS A 118 19.11 9.93 -11.07
C HIS A 118 17.93 10.72 -10.45
N GLU A 119 16.71 10.23 -10.61
CA GLU A 119 15.46 10.82 -10.10
C GLU A 119 14.94 10.06 -8.85
N GLN A 120 15.51 8.88 -8.55
CA GLN A 120 15.12 8.04 -7.41
C GLN A 120 16.19 8.13 -6.32
N ARG A 121 16.21 9.24 -5.58
CA ARG A 121 17.11 9.33 -4.41
C ARG A 121 16.62 8.40 -3.31
N MET A 122 17.54 7.90 -2.50
CA MET A 122 17.20 6.95 -1.43
C MET A 122 16.23 7.57 -0.42
N GLU A 123 16.35 8.86 -0.17
CA GLU A 123 15.48 9.64 0.70
C GLU A 123 14.04 9.64 0.18
N ASP A 124 13.84 9.87 -1.13
CA ASP A 124 12.51 9.89 -1.76
C ASP A 124 11.84 8.51 -1.67
N MET A 125 12.64 7.45 -1.81
CA MET A 125 12.20 6.06 -1.71
C MET A 125 11.79 5.68 -0.29
N LEU A 126 12.60 6.04 0.69
CA LEU A 126 12.29 5.82 2.11
C LEU A 126 11.07 6.63 2.54
N ALA A 127 10.96 7.88 2.08
CA ALA A 127 9.79 8.71 2.35
C ALA A 127 8.52 8.13 1.68
N GLY A 128 8.66 7.53 0.49
CA GLY A 128 7.58 6.80 -0.19
C GLY A 128 7.12 5.54 0.57
N LEU A 129 8.04 4.80 1.19
CA LEU A 129 7.68 3.70 2.10
C LEU A 129 6.98 4.21 3.36
N LEU A 130 7.53 5.26 3.98
CA LEU A 130 6.96 5.85 5.18
C LEU A 130 5.54 6.35 4.92
N LYS A 131 5.30 7.02 3.78
CA LYS A 131 3.98 7.43 3.33
C LYS A 131 3.00 6.26 3.28
N GLN A 132 3.39 5.14 2.67
CA GLN A 132 2.54 3.94 2.59
C GLN A 132 2.20 3.38 3.98
N LEU A 133 3.19 3.28 4.87
CA LEU A 133 2.99 2.76 6.22
C LEU A 133 2.08 3.67 7.05
N VAL A 134 2.25 4.99 6.95
CA VAL A 134 1.42 5.98 7.65
C VAL A 134 -0.02 5.96 7.11
N GLN A 135 -0.19 5.86 5.79
CA GLN A 135 -1.51 5.76 5.16
C GLN A 135 -2.25 4.46 5.50
N GLY A 136 -1.51 3.38 5.76
CA GLY A 136 -2.06 2.08 6.16
C GLY A 136 -2.59 2.03 7.59
N GLN A 137 -2.24 2.99 8.46
CA GLN A 137 -2.74 3.04 9.84
C GLN A 137 -4.21 3.47 9.87
N SER A 138 -5.04 2.77 10.66
CA SER A 138 -6.48 3.04 10.79
C SER A 138 -6.81 4.48 11.20
N SER A 139 -5.91 5.16 11.94
CA SER A 139 -6.05 6.56 12.34
C SER A 139 -5.92 7.57 11.20
N LEU A 140 -5.30 7.18 10.08
CA LEU A 140 -5.02 8.04 8.92
C LEU A 140 -5.53 7.45 7.61
N ARG A 141 -6.34 6.38 7.70
CA ARG A 141 -6.92 5.69 6.54
C ARG A 141 -8.00 6.57 5.94
N ILE A 142 -7.63 7.31 4.90
CA ILE A 142 -8.55 8.12 4.11
C ILE A 142 -9.40 7.14 3.28
N GLN A 143 -10.65 6.92 3.70
CA GLN A 143 -11.68 6.20 2.93
C GLN A 143 -12.28 7.08 1.84
#